data_AF-A0A2E9ANH6-F1
#
_entry.id   AF-A0A2E9ANH6-F1
#
_cell.length_a   1.000
_cell.length_b   1.000
_cell.length_c   1.000
_cell.angle_alpha   90.00
_cell.angle_beta   90.00
_cell.angle_gamma   90.00
#
_symmetry.space_group_name_H-M   'P 1'
#
loop_
_entity.id
_entity.type
_entity.pdbx_description
1 polymer ?
#
loop_
_entity_poly.entity_id
_entity_poly.type
_entity_poly.pdbx_seq_one_letter_code
_entity_poly.pdbx_strand_id
1 'polypeptide(L)'
;MPEGNIRSKFTLKNQATTGYFGLVQGGWLPMLYGCATPNMICLLDTNVFDGLTGAFRNKKNGNKKAIRNDLVEHLYGSHIIINPMLYAMESPYDGPPPLEDFASRFREGVQKLKASLPKATVLDDLPRLLGAYGLTNDASENFSRTTRFLKAISGFLKSPVPHSNKAACWDEILDVANEHNISASSITLTASLIAVASANQKNAARNVLKFRGGYNDKNAYNAAFDLFALEILLLMIATDESRPIQLCTRDRNLALLWAGLQPNNIHFSDDNSLQYNFTPAEDFLPSEFRAKWKSLVEST
;
A
#
# COMPACT_ATOMS: atom_id res chain seq x y z
N MET A 1 -37.53 20.85 -29.82
CA MET A 1 -36.48 21.77 -29.33
C MET A 1 -35.28 20.91 -28.97
N PRO A 2 -34.06 21.20 -29.44
CA PRO A 2 -32.90 20.40 -29.06
C PRO A 2 -32.46 20.79 -27.65
N GLU A 3 -32.42 19.81 -26.75
CA GLU A 3 -31.90 19.96 -25.38
C GLU A 3 -30.41 20.29 -25.44
N GLY A 4 -30.09 21.56 -25.17
CA GLY A 4 -28.72 22.04 -25.10
C GLY A 4 -28.05 21.54 -23.82
N ASN A 5 -27.24 20.50 -23.93
CA ASN A 5 -26.34 20.11 -22.84
C ASN A 5 -25.28 21.19 -22.61
N ILE A 6 -25.36 21.90 -21.49
CA ILE A 6 -24.32 22.84 -21.04
C ILE A 6 -23.14 22.01 -20.52
N ARG A 7 -22.09 21.88 -21.33
CA ARG A 7 -20.80 21.32 -20.88
C ARG A 7 -19.97 22.40 -20.21
N SER A 8 -19.95 22.38 -18.87
CA SER A 8 -19.03 23.18 -18.08
C SER A 8 -17.71 22.43 -17.88
N LYS A 9 -16.58 23.07 -18.22
CA LYS A 9 -15.24 22.52 -18.00
C LYS A 9 -14.56 23.26 -16.86
N PHE A 10 -14.61 22.70 -15.66
CA PHE A 10 -13.79 23.16 -14.53
C PHE A 10 -12.38 22.55 -14.67
N THR A 11 -11.35 23.37 -14.54
CA THR A 11 -9.95 22.91 -14.58
C THR A 11 -9.24 23.38 -13.31
N LEU A 12 -9.07 22.46 -12.35
CA LEU A 12 -8.22 22.69 -11.18
C LEU A 12 -6.77 22.41 -11.57
N LYS A 13 -5.91 23.44 -11.59
CA LYS A 13 -4.47 23.25 -11.76
C LYS A 13 -3.84 22.97 -10.40
N ASN A 14 -3.59 21.69 -10.10
CA ASN A 14 -2.77 21.31 -8.95
C ASN A 14 -1.30 21.67 -9.24
N GLN A 15 -0.73 22.57 -8.45
CA GLN A 15 0.69 22.94 -8.53
C GLN A 15 1.59 21.99 -7.74
N ALA A 16 1.03 21.13 -6.88
CA ALA A 16 1.79 20.14 -6.11
C ALA A 16 2.25 18.99 -7.03
N THR A 17 3.42 19.15 -7.65
CA THR A 17 4.08 18.14 -8.50
C THR A 17 4.82 17.08 -7.67
N THR A 18 4.24 16.62 -6.57
CA THR A 18 5.06 15.92 -5.58
C THR A 18 5.31 14.46 -5.97
N GLY A 19 4.39 13.78 -6.65
CA GLY A 19 4.53 12.35 -6.94
C GLY A 19 4.52 11.49 -5.66
N TYR A 20 4.01 12.05 -4.57
CA TYR A 20 3.75 11.38 -3.30
C TYR A 20 2.24 11.31 -3.08
N PHE A 21 1.76 10.11 -2.80
CA PHE A 21 0.35 9.80 -2.61
C PHE A 21 0.13 9.45 -1.14
N GLY A 22 -0.88 10.05 -0.52
CA GLY A 22 -1.43 9.66 0.78
C GLY A 22 -2.67 8.79 0.56
N LEU A 23 -2.59 7.53 0.95
CA LEU A 23 -3.69 6.57 0.88
C LEU A 23 -4.49 6.68 2.17
N VAL A 24 -5.77 7.02 2.05
CA VAL A 24 -6.70 7.21 3.16
C VAL A 24 -7.92 6.32 2.95
N GLN A 25 -8.76 6.14 3.98
CA GLN A 25 -10.05 5.47 3.77
C GLN A 25 -10.85 6.20 2.68
N GLY A 26 -11.41 5.44 1.73
CA GLY A 26 -12.10 6.00 0.57
C GLY A 26 -11.19 6.44 -0.58
N GLY A 27 -9.86 6.29 -0.47
CA GLY A 27 -8.93 6.29 -1.60
C GLY A 27 -7.68 7.14 -1.45
N TRP A 28 -7.53 8.05 -2.40
CA TRP A 28 -6.38 8.88 -2.75
C TRP A 28 -6.31 10.37 -2.39
N LEU A 29 -5.23 10.90 -1.81
CA LEU A 29 -4.94 12.34 -1.89
C LEU A 29 -3.45 12.63 -2.13
N PRO A 30 -3.08 13.78 -2.74
CA PRO A 30 -1.68 14.20 -2.72
C PRO A 30 -1.21 14.32 -1.27
N MET A 31 -0.11 13.63 -0.91
CA MET A 31 0.34 13.46 0.48
C MET A 31 0.36 14.77 1.29
N LEU A 32 0.72 15.87 0.64
CA LEU A 32 0.75 17.22 1.21
C LEU A 32 -0.57 17.61 1.89
N TYR A 33 -1.73 17.30 1.29
CA TYR A 33 -3.03 17.65 1.86
C TYR A 33 -3.34 16.83 3.11
N GLY A 34 -2.95 15.56 3.14
CA GLY A 34 -3.08 14.73 4.33
C GLY A 34 -2.21 15.27 5.45
N CYS A 35 -0.98 15.66 5.15
CA CYS A 35 -0.07 16.26 6.12
C CYS A 35 -0.54 17.62 6.65
N ALA A 36 -1.41 18.33 5.93
CA ALA A 36 -2.02 19.57 6.41
C ALA A 36 -3.24 19.33 7.33
N THR A 37 -3.71 18.10 7.45
CA THR A 37 -4.85 17.74 8.33
C THR A 37 -4.37 17.62 9.77
N PRO A 38 -5.02 18.31 10.74
CA PRO A 38 -4.65 18.20 12.15
C PRO A 38 -4.65 16.75 12.65
N ASN A 39 -3.66 16.39 13.46
CA ASN A 39 -3.50 15.07 14.07
C ASN A 39 -3.37 13.88 13.11
N MET A 40 -3.19 14.11 11.81
CA MET A 40 -2.96 13.06 10.81
C MET A 40 -1.71 12.24 11.15
N ILE A 41 -1.87 10.93 11.31
CA ILE A 41 -0.75 9.98 11.37
C ILE A 41 -0.32 9.65 9.94
N CYS A 42 0.96 9.89 9.65
CA CYS A 42 1.59 9.52 8.39
C CYS A 42 2.38 8.23 8.58
N LEU A 43 1.88 7.14 8.01
CA LEU A 43 2.62 5.89 7.87
C LEU A 43 3.47 5.99 6.60
N LEU A 44 4.80 5.98 6.72
CA LEU A 44 5.67 6.17 5.56
C LEU A 44 6.08 4.83 4.98
N ASP A 45 5.70 4.56 3.73
CA ASP A 45 6.37 3.57 2.89
C ASP A 45 7.87 3.92 2.77
N THR A 46 8.73 2.92 2.63
CA THR A 46 10.18 3.13 2.62
C THR A 46 10.64 3.96 1.44
N ASN A 47 9.96 3.87 0.29
CA ASN A 47 10.24 4.73 -0.85
C ASN A 47 9.97 6.23 -0.57
N VAL A 48 9.03 6.55 0.34
CA VAL A 48 8.76 7.92 0.80
C VAL A 48 9.78 8.30 1.83
N PHE A 49 10.05 7.43 2.80
CA PHE A 49 11.05 7.63 3.84
C PHE A 49 12.42 7.99 3.23
N ASP A 50 12.92 7.18 2.29
CA ASP A 50 14.20 7.40 1.62
C ASP A 50 14.18 8.67 0.77
N GLY A 51 13.07 8.93 0.08
CA GLY A 51 12.87 10.14 -0.71
C GLY A 51 12.95 11.41 0.14
N LEU A 52 12.29 11.43 1.29
CA LEU A 52 12.29 12.56 2.21
C LEU A 52 13.68 12.76 2.84
N THR A 53 14.23 11.73 3.49
CA THR A 53 15.53 11.82 4.18
C THR A 53 16.67 12.16 3.21
N GLY A 54 16.65 11.59 2.00
CA GLY A 54 17.60 11.93 0.93
C GLY A 54 17.49 13.39 0.46
N ALA A 55 16.27 13.90 0.26
CA ALA A 55 16.05 15.29 -0.13
C ALA A 55 16.55 16.28 0.95
N PHE A 56 16.30 15.98 2.23
CA PHE A 56 16.78 16.80 3.34
C PHE A 56 18.30 16.80 3.48
N ARG A 57 18.96 15.65 3.28
CA ARG A 57 20.43 15.57 3.25
C ARG A 57 21.01 16.46 2.14
N ASN A 58 20.41 16.41 0.95
CA ASN A 58 20.85 17.22 -0.19
C ASN A 58 20.62 18.73 0.04
N LYS A 59 19.52 19.11 0.72
CA LYS A 59 19.25 20.50 1.13
C LYS A 59 20.30 21.01 2.11
N LYS A 60 20.67 20.23 3.14
CA LYS A 60 21.74 20.59 4.09
C LYS A 60 23.10 20.78 3.39
N ASN A 61 23.38 20.00 2.35
CA ASN A 61 24.63 20.09 1.59
C ASN A 61 24.65 21.21 0.52
N GLY A 62 23.66 22.12 0.51
CA GLY A 62 23.63 23.27 -0.39
C GLY A 62 23.32 22.97 -1.85
N ASN A 63 22.84 21.75 -2.17
CA ASN A 63 22.58 21.36 -3.55
C ASN A 63 21.24 21.95 -4.06
N LYS A 64 21.32 23.10 -4.74
CA LYS A 64 20.15 23.89 -5.21
C LYS A 64 19.22 23.18 -6.19
N LYS A 65 19.67 22.15 -6.91
CA LYS A 65 18.80 21.35 -7.81
C LYS A 65 17.84 20.42 -7.06
N ALA A 66 18.14 20.08 -5.80
CA ALA A 66 17.26 19.26 -4.96
C ALA A 66 16.11 20.06 -4.30
N ILE A 67 16.10 21.38 -4.45
CA ILE A 67 15.30 22.33 -3.64
C ILE A 67 13.89 22.54 -4.19
N ARG A 68 13.56 22.14 -5.43
CA ARG A 68 12.17 22.21 -5.94
C ARG A 68 11.36 20.98 -5.56
N ASN A 69 11.17 20.76 -4.26
CA ASN A 69 10.18 19.81 -3.77
C ASN A 69 9.32 20.50 -2.72
N ASP A 70 8.19 21.08 -3.18
CA ASP A 70 7.23 21.81 -2.34
C ASP A 70 6.79 21.00 -1.11
N LEU A 71 6.79 19.66 -1.22
CA LEU A 71 6.54 18.76 -0.10
C LEU A 71 7.61 18.89 0.99
N VAL A 72 8.89 18.82 0.62
CA VAL A 72 10.01 18.88 1.57
C VAL A 72 10.05 20.23 2.29
N GLU A 73 9.79 21.32 1.56
CA GLU A 73 9.72 22.65 2.17
C GLU A 73 8.55 22.78 3.13
N HIS A 74 7.37 22.31 2.74
CA HIS A 74 6.20 22.33 3.60
C HIS A 74 6.41 21.47 4.86
N LEU A 75 6.79 20.21 4.70
CA LEU A 75 6.94 19.28 5.83
C LEU A 75 8.03 19.71 6.81
N TYR A 76 9.06 20.44 6.36
CA TYR A 76 10.10 20.97 7.27
C TYR A 76 9.53 21.93 8.32
N GLY A 77 8.51 22.71 7.93
CA GLY A 77 7.87 23.72 8.76
C GLY A 77 6.64 23.24 9.53
N SER A 78 6.10 22.06 9.18
CA SER A 78 4.79 21.58 9.64
C SER A 78 4.89 20.61 10.82
N HIS A 79 3.88 20.67 11.69
CA HIS A 79 3.68 19.68 12.75
C HIS A 79 2.93 18.48 12.15
N ILE A 80 3.66 17.41 11.88
CA ILE A 80 3.12 16.16 11.35
C ILE A 80 3.43 15.02 12.31
N ILE A 81 2.53 14.06 12.44
CA ILE A 81 2.76 12.85 13.25
C ILE A 81 3.22 11.75 12.31
N ILE A 82 4.38 11.15 12.57
CA ILE A 82 4.97 10.11 11.72
C ILE A 82 5.08 8.81 12.50
N ASN A 83 4.55 7.73 11.92
CA ASN A 83 4.80 6.38 12.38
C ASN A 83 5.89 5.73 11.50
N PRO A 84 7.09 5.44 12.05
CA PRO A 84 8.19 4.87 11.29
C PRO A 84 8.13 3.35 11.15
N MET A 85 7.07 2.66 11.61
CA MET A 85 7.05 1.20 11.71
C MET A 85 7.34 0.47 10.41
N LEU A 86 6.78 0.90 9.25
CA LEU A 86 7.01 0.21 7.98
C LEU A 86 8.50 0.17 7.58
N TYR A 87 9.27 1.20 7.93
CA TYR A 87 10.71 1.21 7.66
C TYR A 87 11.49 0.16 8.46
N ALA A 88 11.05 -0.11 9.69
CA ALA A 88 11.62 -1.17 10.53
C ALA A 88 11.15 -2.57 10.09
N MET A 89 9.88 -2.67 9.65
CA MET A 89 9.26 -3.91 9.17
C MET A 89 9.83 -4.41 7.84
N GLU A 90 10.17 -3.51 6.91
CA GLU A 90 10.76 -3.91 5.64
C GLU A 90 12.15 -4.50 5.88
N SER A 91 12.25 -5.82 5.70
CA SER A 91 13.46 -6.56 5.95
C SER A 91 14.34 -6.60 4.70
N PRO A 92 15.67 -6.46 4.84
CA PRO A 92 16.59 -6.85 3.78
C PRO A 92 16.72 -8.39 3.66
N TYR A 93 16.15 -9.15 4.59
CA TYR A 93 16.19 -10.60 4.65
C TYR A 93 14.93 -11.23 4.02
N ASP A 94 15.02 -12.49 3.62
CA ASP A 94 13.87 -13.30 3.18
C ASP A 94 12.99 -13.73 4.39
N GLY A 95 12.51 -12.76 5.18
CA GLY A 95 11.76 -12.98 6.40
C GLY A 95 11.80 -11.79 7.39
N PRO A 96 11.06 -11.86 8.51
CA PRO A 96 11.10 -10.84 9.56
C PRO A 96 12.55 -10.70 10.09
N PRO A 97 13.04 -9.47 10.34
CA PRO A 97 14.35 -9.30 10.95
C PRO A 97 14.33 -9.75 12.43
N PRO A 98 15.45 -10.24 12.99
CA PRO A 98 15.58 -10.45 14.43
C PRO A 98 15.24 -9.18 15.22
N LEU A 99 14.76 -9.31 16.46
CA LEU A 99 14.36 -8.16 17.30
C LEU A 99 15.45 -7.09 17.42
N GLU A 100 16.71 -7.49 17.56
CA GLU A 100 17.83 -6.55 17.66
C GLU A 100 17.99 -5.71 16.38
N ASP A 101 17.92 -6.37 15.22
CA ASP A 101 17.99 -5.73 13.91
C ASP A 101 16.78 -4.82 13.68
N PHE A 102 15.58 -5.30 13.99
CA PHE A 102 14.35 -4.51 13.93
C PHE A 102 14.46 -3.25 14.78
N ALA A 103 14.89 -3.39 16.05
CA ALA A 103 15.01 -2.28 16.98
C ALA A 103 16.13 -1.31 16.57
N SER A 104 17.21 -1.82 15.99
CA SER A 104 18.28 -1.00 15.40
C SER A 104 17.76 -0.15 14.24
N ARG A 105 17.06 -0.77 13.28
CA ARG A 105 16.45 -0.08 12.13
C ARG A 105 15.40 0.94 12.56
N PHE A 106 14.56 0.60 13.53
CA PHE A 106 13.57 1.53 14.07
C PHE A 106 14.24 2.77 14.66
N ARG A 107 15.27 2.59 15.51
CA ARG A 107 16.03 3.71 16.10
C ARG A 107 16.72 4.56 15.03
N GLU A 108 17.35 3.92 14.04
CA GLU A 108 17.97 4.61 12.91
C GLU A 108 16.93 5.43 12.12
N GLY A 109 15.76 4.84 11.86
CA GLY A 109 14.64 5.48 11.19
C GLY A 109 14.16 6.74 11.92
N VAL A 110 13.96 6.62 13.24
CA VAL A 110 13.58 7.74 14.12
C VAL A 110 14.62 8.86 14.08
N GLN A 111 15.92 8.52 14.19
CA GLN A 111 17.00 9.51 14.16
C GLN A 111 17.03 10.27 12.83
N LYS A 112 16.95 9.54 11.70
CA LYS A 112 16.91 10.14 10.35
C LYS A 112 15.71 11.07 10.18
N LEU A 113 14.53 10.68 10.65
CA LEU A 113 13.32 11.50 10.58
C LEU A 113 13.45 12.75 11.43
N LYS A 114 13.83 12.65 12.71
CA LYS A 114 14.02 13.82 13.60
C LYS A 114 15.06 14.80 13.05
N ALA A 115 16.13 14.30 12.43
CA ALA A 115 17.15 15.13 11.81
C ALA A 115 16.69 15.83 10.52
N SER A 116 15.73 15.24 9.82
CA SER A 116 15.20 15.72 8.52
C SER A 116 13.98 16.60 8.68
N LEU A 117 13.12 16.30 9.66
CA LEU A 117 11.82 16.89 9.92
C LEU A 117 11.74 17.33 11.39
N PRO A 118 12.45 18.40 11.79
CA PRO A 118 12.65 18.74 13.19
C PRO A 118 11.36 19.15 13.94
N LYS A 119 10.30 19.52 13.23
CA LYS A 119 8.99 19.85 13.80
C LYS A 119 7.99 18.68 13.79
N ALA A 120 8.37 17.54 13.21
CA ALA A 120 7.52 16.36 13.21
C ALA A 120 7.53 15.67 14.59
N THR A 121 6.37 15.17 15.00
CA THR A 121 6.24 14.23 16.11
C THR A 121 6.46 12.83 15.54
N VAL A 122 7.61 12.23 15.83
CA VAL A 122 7.88 10.83 15.47
C VAL A 122 7.41 9.94 16.62
N LEU A 123 6.56 8.95 16.33
CA LEU A 123 6.08 7.98 17.31
C LEU A 123 7.18 6.94 17.57
N ASP A 124 7.94 7.13 18.66
CA ASP A 124 9.19 6.41 18.92
C ASP A 124 9.28 5.69 20.28
N ASP A 125 8.15 5.40 20.91
CA ASP A 125 8.10 4.69 22.20
C ASP A 125 8.25 3.17 22.08
N LEU A 126 8.73 2.56 23.17
CA LEU A 126 9.01 1.14 23.27
C LEU A 126 7.77 0.24 23.07
N PRO A 127 6.58 0.54 23.66
CA PRO A 127 5.38 -0.25 23.38
C PRO A 127 5.02 -0.32 21.88
N ARG A 128 5.14 0.79 21.15
CA ARG A 128 4.92 0.79 19.69
C ARG A 128 5.95 -0.05 18.94
N LEU A 129 7.22 0.01 19.33
CA LEU A 129 8.26 -0.84 18.76
C LEU A 129 7.94 -2.33 18.97
N LEU A 130 7.60 -2.72 20.20
CA LEU A 130 7.30 -4.12 20.54
C LEU A 130 6.03 -4.60 19.84
N GLY A 131 4.98 -3.77 19.77
CA GLY A 131 3.77 -4.09 19.04
C GLY A 131 4.01 -4.27 17.54
N ALA A 132 4.79 -3.37 16.92
CA ALA A 132 5.16 -3.48 15.50
C ALA A 132 6.01 -4.75 15.23
N TYR A 133 6.93 -5.08 16.13
CA TYR A 133 7.71 -6.31 16.03
C TYR A 133 6.82 -7.56 16.16
N GLY A 134 5.91 -7.60 17.14
CA GLY A 134 4.93 -8.67 17.31
C GLY A 134 4.12 -8.91 16.03
N LEU A 135 3.55 -7.84 15.47
CA LEU A 135 2.82 -7.92 14.19
C LEU A 135 3.68 -8.48 13.05
N THR A 136 4.95 -8.09 12.97
CA THR A 136 5.87 -8.57 11.93
C THR A 136 6.18 -10.06 12.11
N ASN A 137 6.38 -10.48 13.36
CA ASN A 137 6.67 -11.87 13.71
C ASN A 137 5.46 -12.77 13.46
N ASP A 138 4.27 -12.32 13.85
CA ASP A 138 3.01 -13.06 13.66
C ASP A 138 2.66 -13.15 12.17
N ALA A 139 2.96 -12.11 11.39
CA ALA A 139 2.79 -12.10 9.94
C ALA A 139 3.86 -12.91 9.18
N SER A 140 4.93 -13.38 9.83
CA SER A 140 6.11 -13.95 9.14
C SER A 140 5.78 -15.16 8.28
N GLU A 141 5.01 -16.11 8.82
CA GLU A 141 4.60 -17.30 8.07
C GLU A 141 3.66 -16.92 6.93
N ASN A 142 2.77 -15.95 7.15
CA ASN A 142 1.89 -15.42 6.13
C ASN A 142 2.67 -14.76 4.98
N PHE A 143 3.72 -14.00 5.32
CA PHE A 143 4.66 -13.42 4.35
C PHE A 143 5.36 -14.50 3.53
N SER A 144 5.86 -15.56 4.18
CA SER A 144 6.52 -16.67 3.49
C SER A 144 5.56 -17.44 2.57
N ARG A 145 4.32 -17.69 2.99
CA ARG A 145 3.28 -18.30 2.13
C ARG A 145 2.94 -17.39 0.95
N THR A 146 2.71 -16.11 1.20
CA THR A 146 2.41 -15.09 0.19
C THR A 146 3.52 -14.97 -0.86
N THR A 147 4.78 -14.92 -0.41
CA THR A 147 5.95 -14.85 -1.32
C THR A 147 6.02 -16.09 -2.23
N ARG A 148 5.83 -17.29 -1.67
CA ARG A 148 5.81 -18.55 -2.45
C ARG A 148 4.65 -18.59 -3.45
N PHE A 149 3.45 -18.19 -3.01
CA PHE A 149 2.27 -18.07 -3.88
C PHE A 149 2.52 -17.12 -5.05
N LEU A 150 3.01 -15.90 -4.78
CA LEU A 150 3.31 -14.91 -5.82
C LEU A 150 4.34 -15.42 -6.83
N LYS A 151 5.35 -16.18 -6.37
CA LYS A 151 6.30 -16.84 -7.28
C LYS A 151 5.63 -17.90 -8.15
N ALA A 152 4.79 -18.75 -7.56
CA ALA A 152 4.10 -19.83 -8.27
C ALA A 152 3.22 -19.28 -9.40
N ILE A 153 2.47 -18.21 -9.14
CA ILE A 153 1.57 -17.61 -10.15
C ILE A 153 2.28 -16.65 -11.14
N SER A 154 3.54 -16.31 -10.90
CA SER A 154 4.26 -15.30 -11.69
C SER A 154 4.32 -15.64 -13.19
N GLY A 155 4.36 -16.95 -13.52
CA GLY A 155 4.33 -17.44 -14.89
C GLY A 155 3.02 -17.12 -15.63
N PHE A 156 1.88 -17.31 -14.95
CA PHE A 156 0.55 -17.05 -15.51
C PHE A 156 0.35 -15.57 -15.84
N LEU A 157 0.88 -14.70 -14.99
CA LEU A 157 0.64 -13.26 -15.04
C LEU A 157 1.80 -12.45 -15.63
N LYS A 158 2.87 -13.09 -16.11
CA LYS A 158 4.01 -12.43 -16.77
C LYS A 158 3.60 -11.61 -17.99
N SER A 159 2.60 -12.07 -18.74
CA SER A 159 2.00 -11.37 -19.90
C SER A 159 0.51 -11.09 -19.65
N PRO A 160 -0.09 -10.09 -20.33
CA PRO A 160 -1.52 -9.84 -20.19
C PRO A 160 -2.35 -11.07 -20.60
N VAL A 161 -3.32 -11.46 -19.78
CA VAL A 161 -4.13 -12.66 -20.02
C VAL A 161 -5.15 -12.35 -21.12
N PRO A 162 -5.19 -13.11 -22.23
CA PRO A 162 -6.21 -12.94 -23.27
C PRO A 162 -7.62 -13.14 -22.69
N HIS A 163 -8.61 -12.39 -23.18
CA HIS A 163 -9.97 -12.43 -22.65
C HIS A 163 -10.54 -13.86 -22.62
N SER A 164 -10.32 -14.64 -23.69
CA SER A 164 -10.75 -16.04 -23.80
C SER A 164 -10.14 -16.98 -22.75
N ASN A 165 -9.01 -16.61 -22.12
CA ASN A 165 -8.33 -17.43 -21.13
C ASN A 165 -8.47 -16.89 -19.69
N LYS A 166 -9.16 -15.76 -19.49
CA LYS A 166 -9.27 -15.15 -18.15
C LYS A 166 -9.96 -16.05 -17.14
N ALA A 167 -11.03 -16.75 -17.55
CA ALA A 167 -11.75 -17.65 -16.66
C ALA A 167 -10.88 -18.81 -16.18
N ALA A 168 -10.18 -19.49 -17.10
CA ALA A 168 -9.28 -20.60 -16.76
C ALA A 168 -8.10 -20.13 -15.88
N CYS A 169 -7.44 -19.02 -16.25
CA CYS A 169 -6.35 -18.46 -15.47
C CYS A 169 -6.80 -18.00 -14.06
N TRP A 170 -8.04 -17.51 -13.93
CA TRP A 170 -8.63 -17.20 -12.63
C TRP A 170 -8.73 -18.44 -11.75
N ASP A 171 -9.23 -19.55 -12.29
CA ASP A 171 -9.37 -20.81 -11.54
C ASP A 171 -8.01 -21.40 -11.16
N GLU A 172 -7.02 -21.38 -12.07
CA GLU A 172 -5.65 -21.80 -11.77
C GLU A 172 -5.04 -20.99 -10.60
N ILE A 173 -5.29 -19.68 -10.54
CA ILE A 173 -4.81 -18.86 -9.42
C ILE A 173 -5.51 -19.23 -8.10
N LEU A 174 -6.80 -19.56 -8.14
CA LEU A 174 -7.52 -20.02 -6.95
C LEU A 174 -6.98 -21.36 -6.44
N ASP A 175 -6.71 -22.30 -7.35
CA ASP A 175 -6.13 -23.60 -6.98
C ASP A 175 -4.75 -23.42 -6.32
N VAL A 176 -3.88 -22.60 -6.92
CA VAL A 176 -2.56 -22.30 -6.34
C VAL A 176 -2.69 -21.52 -5.02
N ALA A 177 -3.69 -20.65 -4.87
CA ALA A 177 -3.95 -19.95 -3.61
C ALA A 177 -4.33 -20.94 -2.50
N ASN A 178 -5.18 -21.93 -2.80
CA ASN A 178 -5.55 -23.00 -1.87
C ASN A 178 -4.35 -23.86 -1.49
N GLU A 179 -3.52 -24.29 -2.45
CA GLU A 179 -2.29 -25.05 -2.20
C GLU A 179 -1.32 -24.32 -1.26
N HIS A 180 -1.26 -22.99 -1.36
CA HIS A 180 -0.40 -22.14 -0.55
C HIS A 180 -1.07 -21.60 0.72
N ASN A 181 -2.31 -21.98 1.02
CA ASN A 181 -3.10 -21.51 2.16
C ASN A 181 -3.21 -19.97 2.21
N ILE A 182 -3.49 -19.36 1.07
CA ILE A 182 -3.77 -17.92 0.97
C ILE A 182 -5.25 -17.68 1.21
N SER A 183 -5.59 -16.82 2.17
CA SER A 183 -6.98 -16.49 2.47
C SER A 183 -7.70 -15.89 1.25
N ALA A 184 -8.95 -16.31 1.05
CA ALA A 184 -9.89 -15.75 0.06
C ALA A 184 -10.09 -14.23 0.21
N SER A 185 -10.03 -13.74 1.45
CA SER A 185 -10.17 -12.32 1.78
C SER A 185 -8.88 -11.52 1.72
N SER A 186 -7.72 -12.17 1.50
CA SER A 186 -6.44 -11.46 1.49
C SER A 186 -6.33 -10.43 0.35
N ILE A 187 -5.63 -9.32 0.62
CA ILE A 187 -5.35 -8.30 -0.40
C ILE A 187 -4.52 -8.91 -1.54
N THR A 188 -3.60 -9.84 -1.22
CA THR A 188 -2.75 -10.51 -2.21
C THR A 188 -3.54 -11.32 -3.23
N LEU A 189 -4.46 -12.18 -2.78
CA LEU A 189 -5.28 -12.94 -3.71
C LEU A 189 -6.19 -12.01 -4.51
N THR A 190 -6.82 -11.05 -3.83
CA THR A 190 -7.67 -10.04 -4.47
C THR A 190 -6.92 -9.30 -5.59
N ALA A 191 -5.69 -8.83 -5.33
CA ALA A 191 -4.85 -8.18 -6.34
C ALA A 191 -4.48 -9.12 -7.49
N SER A 192 -4.15 -10.38 -7.21
CA SER A 192 -3.84 -11.39 -8.24
C SER A 192 -5.02 -11.65 -9.17
N LEU A 193 -6.22 -11.78 -8.62
CA LEU A 193 -7.46 -11.99 -9.37
C LEU A 193 -7.85 -10.75 -10.19
N ILE A 194 -7.71 -9.55 -9.63
CA ILE A 194 -7.87 -8.28 -10.38
C ILE A 194 -6.85 -8.20 -11.51
N ALA A 195 -5.62 -8.70 -11.31
CA ALA A 195 -4.59 -8.72 -12.34
C ALA A 195 -4.97 -9.62 -13.53
N VAL A 196 -5.77 -10.67 -13.33
CA VAL A 196 -6.38 -11.46 -14.42
C VAL A 196 -7.55 -10.71 -15.07
N ALA A 197 -8.50 -10.24 -14.26
CA ALA A 197 -9.78 -9.77 -14.75
C ALA A 197 -9.74 -8.39 -15.42
N SER A 198 -8.87 -7.50 -14.97
CA SER A 198 -8.80 -6.11 -15.47
C SER A 198 -8.40 -6.01 -16.95
N ALA A 199 -8.76 -4.90 -17.60
CA ALA A 199 -8.31 -4.60 -18.96
C ALA A 199 -6.80 -4.29 -19.01
N ASN A 200 -6.12 -4.78 -20.05
CA ASN A 200 -4.65 -4.85 -20.13
C ASN A 200 -3.91 -3.51 -20.07
N GLN A 201 -4.54 -2.39 -20.45
CA GLN A 201 -3.85 -1.09 -20.58
C GLN A 201 -3.81 -0.24 -19.30
N LYS A 202 -4.54 -0.62 -18.23
CA LYS A 202 -4.63 0.15 -16.97
C LYS A 202 -4.65 -0.72 -15.71
N ASN A 203 -4.01 -1.89 -15.76
CA ASN A 203 -4.06 -2.88 -14.68
C ASN A 203 -3.10 -2.50 -13.54
N ALA A 204 -3.60 -1.74 -12.57
CA ALA A 204 -2.82 -1.30 -11.41
C ALA A 204 -2.31 -2.48 -10.57
N ALA A 205 -3.15 -3.50 -10.34
CA ALA A 205 -2.77 -4.68 -9.57
C ALA A 205 -1.56 -5.41 -10.18
N ARG A 206 -1.59 -5.65 -11.50
CA ARG A 206 -0.45 -6.21 -12.23
C ARG A 206 0.83 -5.39 -12.06
N ASN A 207 0.71 -4.06 -12.08
CA ASN A 207 1.85 -3.16 -11.94
C ASN A 207 2.37 -3.01 -10.50
N VAL A 208 1.56 -3.37 -9.48
CA VAL A 208 2.02 -3.54 -8.09
C VAL A 208 2.77 -4.87 -7.98
N LEU A 209 2.22 -5.95 -8.54
CA LEU A 209 2.81 -7.29 -8.50
C LEU A 209 4.10 -7.40 -9.33
N LYS A 210 4.26 -6.58 -10.38
CA LYS A 210 5.50 -6.41 -11.17
C LYS A 210 6.04 -7.72 -11.77
N PHE A 211 5.16 -8.68 -12.10
CA PHE A 211 5.56 -9.93 -12.76
C PHE A 211 6.27 -9.66 -14.09
N ARG A 212 7.49 -10.16 -14.22
CA ARG A 212 8.38 -9.97 -15.38
C ARG A 212 9.32 -11.14 -15.54
N GLY A 213 10.08 -11.19 -16.64
CA GLY A 213 11.15 -12.18 -16.79
C GLY A 213 12.17 -12.07 -15.66
N GLY A 214 12.53 -13.19 -15.04
CA GLY A 214 13.47 -13.21 -13.91
C GLY A 214 12.86 -12.80 -12.56
N TYR A 215 11.52 -12.87 -12.41
CA TYR A 215 10.85 -12.65 -11.13
C TYR A 215 11.39 -13.60 -10.05
N ASN A 216 11.95 -13.04 -8.98
CA ASN A 216 12.67 -13.79 -7.94
C ASN A 216 12.06 -13.55 -6.54
N ASP A 217 12.65 -14.17 -5.52
CA ASP A 217 12.21 -14.03 -4.12
C ASP A 217 12.13 -12.58 -3.66
N LYS A 218 13.14 -11.77 -3.99
CA LYS A 218 13.13 -10.34 -3.68
C LYS A 218 11.96 -9.60 -4.34
N ASN A 219 11.60 -9.92 -5.59
CA ASN A 219 10.45 -9.29 -6.24
C ASN A 219 9.14 -9.71 -5.58
N ALA A 220 9.00 -10.99 -5.26
CA ALA A 220 7.84 -11.52 -4.56
C ALA A 220 7.69 -10.94 -3.15
N TYR A 221 8.78 -10.82 -2.40
CA TYR A 221 8.81 -10.22 -1.07
C TYR A 221 8.40 -8.74 -1.13
N ASN A 222 8.99 -7.96 -2.04
CA ASN A 222 8.64 -6.55 -2.19
C ASN A 222 7.15 -6.36 -2.54
N ALA A 223 6.61 -7.16 -3.46
CA ALA A 223 5.19 -7.12 -3.79
C ALA A 223 4.31 -7.52 -2.60
N ALA A 224 4.70 -8.56 -1.85
CA ALA A 224 4.00 -8.96 -0.63
C ALA A 224 4.02 -7.85 0.43
N PHE A 225 5.15 -7.15 0.59
CA PHE A 225 5.29 -6.06 1.54
C PHE A 225 4.48 -4.82 1.15
N ASP A 226 4.46 -4.45 -0.14
CA ASP A 226 3.60 -3.38 -0.67
C ASP A 226 2.12 -3.63 -0.32
N LEU A 227 1.67 -4.89 -0.42
CA LEU A 227 0.29 -5.30 -0.10
C LEU A 227 0.05 -5.37 1.42
N PHE A 228 1.02 -5.87 2.19
CA PHE A 228 0.95 -5.89 3.65
C PHE A 228 0.88 -4.48 4.25
N ALA A 229 1.54 -3.49 3.64
CA ALA A 229 1.41 -2.10 4.05
C ALA A 229 -0.05 -1.59 3.97
N LEU A 230 -0.84 -2.08 3.00
CA LEU A 230 -2.28 -1.80 2.94
C LEU A 230 -3.05 -2.51 4.06
N GLU A 231 -2.66 -3.73 4.43
CA GLU A 231 -3.26 -4.44 5.57
C GLU A 231 -2.96 -3.73 6.89
N ILE A 232 -1.74 -3.21 7.09
CA ILE A 232 -1.40 -2.35 8.22
C ILE A 232 -2.25 -1.07 8.23
N LEU A 233 -2.49 -0.46 7.08
CA LEU A 233 -3.37 0.70 6.99
C LEU A 233 -4.80 0.36 7.45
N LEU A 234 -5.36 -0.77 6.99
CA LEU A 234 -6.69 -1.23 7.42
C LEU A 234 -6.74 -1.52 8.92
N LEU A 235 -5.72 -2.19 9.46
CA LEU A 235 -5.61 -2.48 10.89
C LEU A 235 -5.57 -1.18 11.71
N MET A 236 -4.81 -0.18 11.28
CA MET A 236 -4.73 1.10 11.98
C MET A 236 -6.04 1.90 11.90
N ILE A 237 -6.76 1.83 10.77
CA ILE A 237 -8.10 2.43 10.63
C ILE A 237 -9.08 1.76 11.60
N ALA A 238 -9.10 0.43 11.65
CA ALA A 238 -9.98 -0.33 12.56
C ALA A 238 -9.69 -0.09 14.04
N THR A 239 -8.44 0.25 14.39
CA THR A 239 -8.03 0.47 15.78
C THR A 239 -8.58 1.78 16.34
N ASP A 240 -8.68 2.83 15.51
CA ASP A 240 -9.15 4.14 15.94
C ASP A 240 -9.73 4.89 14.74
N GLU A 241 -11.02 4.65 14.45
CA GLU A 241 -11.73 5.27 13.32
C GLU A 241 -11.77 6.80 13.42
N SER A 242 -11.65 7.35 14.63
CA SER A 242 -11.68 8.80 14.86
C SER A 242 -10.38 9.48 14.46
N ARG A 243 -9.30 8.70 14.31
CA ARG A 243 -7.96 9.23 14.09
C ARG A 243 -7.61 9.22 12.61
N PRO A 244 -7.39 10.39 12.00
CA PRO A 244 -7.01 10.44 10.60
C PRO A 244 -5.63 9.79 10.40
N ILE A 245 -5.56 8.85 9.47
CA ILE A 245 -4.34 8.17 9.06
C ILE A 245 -4.20 8.15 7.54
N GLN A 246 -2.96 8.28 7.07
CA GLN A 246 -2.60 8.03 5.69
C GLN A 246 -1.37 7.11 5.58
N LEU A 247 -1.39 6.19 4.62
CA LEU A 247 -0.18 5.52 4.13
C LEU A 247 0.41 6.35 2.98
N CYS A 248 1.62 6.86 3.18
CA CYS A 248 2.32 7.66 2.19
C CYS A 248 3.17 6.76 1.30
N THR A 249 2.94 6.77 -0.02
CA THR A 249 3.74 6.02 -1.01
C THR A 249 4.10 6.90 -2.21
N ARG A 250 5.17 6.54 -2.94
CA ARG A 250 5.48 7.07 -4.29
C ARG A 250 5.03 6.13 -5.40
N ASP A 251 4.54 4.94 -5.08
CA ASP A 251 4.03 3.99 -6.08
C ASP A 251 2.61 4.39 -6.50
N ARG A 252 2.51 4.97 -7.70
CA ARG A 252 1.23 5.33 -8.30
C ARG A 252 0.31 4.12 -8.48
N ASN A 253 0.85 2.94 -8.78
CA ASN A 253 0.02 1.75 -8.99
C ASN A 253 -0.54 1.23 -7.67
N LEU A 254 0.20 1.35 -6.57
CA LEU A 254 -0.32 1.06 -5.24
C LEU A 254 -1.48 2.01 -4.88
N ALA A 255 -1.32 3.30 -5.18
CA ALA A 255 -2.39 4.28 -4.99
C ALA A 255 -3.64 4.01 -5.85
N LEU A 256 -3.44 3.60 -7.11
CA LEU A 256 -4.54 3.23 -8.01
C LEU A 256 -5.20 1.93 -7.59
N LEU A 257 -4.44 0.93 -7.12
CA LEU A 257 -4.97 -0.32 -6.59
C LEU A 257 -5.87 -0.03 -5.38
N TRP A 258 -5.35 0.73 -4.41
CA TRP A 258 -6.10 1.10 -3.21
C TRP A 258 -7.41 1.84 -3.52
N ALA A 259 -7.37 2.86 -4.38
CA ALA A 259 -8.57 3.59 -4.80
C ALA A 259 -9.52 2.74 -5.65
N GLY A 260 -9.00 1.76 -6.38
CA GLY A 260 -9.80 0.80 -7.15
C GLY A 260 -10.50 -0.23 -6.27
N LEU A 261 -9.89 -0.64 -5.15
CA LEU A 261 -10.45 -1.60 -4.20
C LEU A 261 -11.62 -1.00 -3.39
N GLN A 262 -11.57 0.29 -3.07
CA GLN A 262 -12.58 1.00 -2.27
C GLN A 262 -12.95 0.27 -0.96
N PRO A 263 -12.00 0.12 -0.03
CA PRO A 263 -12.24 -0.51 1.26
C PRO A 263 -13.27 0.27 2.08
N ASN A 264 -14.19 -0.46 2.69
CA ASN A 264 -15.23 0.08 3.58
C ASN A 264 -15.61 -0.94 4.66
N ASN A 265 -16.46 -0.51 5.61
CA ASN A 265 -16.89 -1.30 6.77
C ASN A 265 -15.70 -1.93 7.53
N ILE A 266 -14.67 -1.14 7.80
CA ILE A 266 -13.40 -1.60 8.37
C ILE A 266 -13.52 -1.57 9.90
N HIS A 267 -13.50 -2.73 10.55
CA HIS A 267 -13.69 -2.84 12.01
C HIS A 267 -13.09 -4.15 12.53
N PHE A 268 -12.95 -4.27 13.85
CA PHE A 268 -12.71 -5.55 14.51
C PHE A 268 -14.05 -6.20 14.88
N SER A 269 -14.20 -7.50 14.61
CA SER A 269 -15.33 -8.29 15.13
C SER A 269 -15.08 -8.75 16.57
N ASP A 270 -16.10 -9.36 17.19
CA ASP A 270 -16.08 -9.81 18.59
C ASP A 270 -14.96 -10.82 18.91
N ASP A 271 -14.46 -11.53 17.90
CA ASP A 271 -13.33 -12.47 18.01
C ASP A 271 -11.96 -11.79 17.80
N ASN A 272 -11.91 -10.45 17.76
CA ASN A 272 -10.74 -9.63 17.44
C ASN A 272 -10.15 -9.87 16.03
N SER A 273 -10.91 -10.45 15.09
CA SER A 273 -10.49 -10.51 13.69
C SER A 273 -10.81 -9.18 12.96
N LEU A 274 -9.90 -8.77 12.08
CA LEU A 274 -10.08 -7.58 11.26
C LEU A 274 -11.04 -7.91 10.11
N GLN A 275 -12.15 -7.17 10.03
CA GLN A 275 -13.13 -7.29 8.96
C GLN A 275 -13.20 -6.02 8.11
N TYR A 276 -13.35 -6.20 6.80
CA TYR A 276 -13.53 -5.13 5.83
C TYR A 276 -14.14 -5.68 4.54
N ASN A 277 -14.76 -4.79 3.76
CA ASN A 277 -15.28 -5.09 2.44
C ASN A 277 -14.48 -4.33 1.37
N PHE A 278 -14.31 -4.91 0.19
CA PHE A 278 -13.96 -4.15 -1.01
C PHE A 278 -15.18 -3.99 -1.92
N THR A 279 -15.33 -2.80 -2.49
CA THR A 279 -16.42 -2.50 -3.43
C THR A 279 -15.83 -1.89 -4.71
N PRO A 280 -15.10 -2.69 -5.50
CA PRO A 280 -14.40 -2.15 -6.65
C PRO A 280 -15.35 -1.54 -7.68
N ALA A 281 -14.89 -0.53 -8.41
CA ALA A 281 -15.65 0.01 -9.55
C ALA A 281 -15.75 -1.02 -10.70
N GLU A 282 -16.78 -0.96 -11.54
CA GLU A 282 -16.97 -1.93 -12.65
C GLU A 282 -15.82 -1.88 -13.67
N ASP A 283 -15.31 -0.68 -13.94
CA ASP A 283 -14.12 -0.47 -14.78
C ASP A 283 -12.84 -1.09 -14.19
N PHE A 284 -12.84 -1.39 -12.88
CA PHE A 284 -11.71 -1.98 -12.17
C PHE A 284 -11.84 -3.51 -12.06
N LEU A 285 -13.04 -4.01 -11.72
CA LEU A 285 -13.37 -5.44 -11.72
C LEU A 285 -14.70 -5.65 -12.47
N PRO A 286 -14.65 -6.25 -13.69
CA PRO A 286 -15.85 -6.52 -14.49
C PRO A 286 -16.89 -7.35 -13.73
N SER A 287 -18.17 -7.12 -14.04
CA SER A 287 -19.31 -7.71 -13.34
C SER A 287 -19.30 -9.25 -13.31
N GLU A 288 -18.87 -9.90 -14.40
CA GLU A 288 -18.72 -11.36 -14.48
C GLU A 288 -17.75 -11.93 -13.43
N PHE A 289 -16.64 -11.25 -13.19
CA PHE A 289 -15.65 -11.66 -12.19
C PHE A 289 -16.02 -11.23 -10.78
N ARG A 290 -16.78 -10.13 -10.65
CA ARG A 290 -17.30 -9.68 -9.35
C ARG A 290 -18.24 -10.70 -8.72
N ALA A 291 -19.14 -11.29 -9.50
CA ALA A 291 -20.04 -12.33 -9.01
C ALA A 291 -19.27 -13.57 -8.53
N LYS A 292 -18.26 -13.99 -9.32
CA LYS A 292 -17.37 -15.10 -8.96
C LYS A 292 -16.58 -14.84 -7.68
N TRP A 293 -16.03 -13.62 -7.53
CA TRP A 293 -15.31 -13.21 -6.32
C TRP A 293 -16.20 -13.15 -5.09
N LYS A 294 -17.43 -12.62 -5.21
CA LYS A 294 -18.39 -12.58 -4.10
C LYS A 294 -18.71 -13.98 -3.57
N SER A 295 -18.98 -14.92 -4.48
CA SER A 295 -19.25 -16.32 -4.11
C SER A 295 -18.07 -16.99 -3.40
N LEU A 296 -16.84 -16.62 -3.74
CA LEU A 296 -15.63 -17.15 -3.09
C LEU A 296 -15.54 -16.67 -1.64
N VAL A 297 -15.69 -15.36 -1.41
CA VAL A 297 -15.58 -14.76 -0.07
C VAL A 297 -16.69 -15.22 0.87
N GLU A 298 -17.92 -15.41 0.36
CA GLU A 298 -19.05 -15.90 1.16
C GLU A 298 -18.97 -17.40 1.51
N SER A 299 -18.06 -18.15 0.86
CA SER A 299 -17.90 -19.60 1.06
C SER A 299 -16.81 -20.00 2.07
N THR A 300 -16.04 -19.02 2.54
CA THR A 300 -14.94 -19.16 3.52
C THR A 300 -15.33 -18.59 4.86
#